data_AF-A0A1I4HVF1-F1
#
_entry.id   AF-A0A1I4HVF1-F1
#
_cell.length_a   1.000
_cell.length_b   1.000
_cell.length_c   1.000
_cell.angle_alpha   90.00
_cell.angle_beta   90.00
_cell.angle_gamma   90.00
#
_symmetry.space_group_name_H-M   'P 1'
#
loop_
_entity.id
_entity.type
_entity.pdbx_description
1 polymer ?
#
loop_
_entity_poly.entity_id
_entity_poly.type
_entity_poly.pdbx_seq_one_letter_code
_entity_poly.pdbx_strand_id
1 'polypeptide(L)' 'MSTPNLTGTDEAILDVLKRGRESDGPWGIATKGYLVDETGYSRNSVYNRLEVLEARGHVKLIHESTRLFEFVSDPRDE' A
#
# COMPACT_ATOMS: atom_id res chain seq x y z
N MET A 1 -13.24 -13.68 -13.57
CA MET A 1 -12.35 -12.56 -13.23
C MET A 1 -10.99 -13.14 -12.91
N SER A 2 -9.94 -12.67 -13.58
CA SER A 2 -8.58 -13.16 -13.33
C SER A 2 -8.12 -12.53 -12.02
N THR A 3 -7.92 -13.34 -10.98
CA THR A 3 -7.38 -12.86 -9.71
C THR A 3 -6.10 -12.08 -10.01
N PRO A 4 -5.97 -10.82 -9.58
CA PRO A 4 -4.74 -10.08 -9.79
C PRO A 4 -3.59 -10.86 -9.12
N ASN A 5 -2.46 -10.99 -9.83
CA ASN A 5 -1.28 -11.65 -9.28
C ASN A 5 -0.65 -10.73 -8.22
N LEU A 6 -1.23 -10.81 -7.02
CA LEU A 6 -0.79 -10.17 -5.79
C LEU A 6 0.02 -11.18 -4.97
N THR A 7 1.05 -10.66 -4.32
CA THR A 7 1.83 -11.36 -3.30
C THR A 7 1.23 -11.05 -1.93
N GLY A 8 1.54 -11.88 -0.92
CA GLY A 8 1.11 -11.58 0.46
C GLY A 8 1.61 -10.23 0.99
N THR A 9 2.75 -9.73 0.47
CA THR A 9 3.24 -8.39 0.81
C THR A 9 2.39 -7.29 0.18
N ASP A 10 1.85 -7.49 -1.03
CA ASP A 10 0.91 -6.52 -1.64
C ASP A 10 -0.37 -6.42 -0.82
N GLU A 11 -0.93 -7.57 -0.48
CA GLU A 11 -2.16 -7.65 0.31
C GLU A 11 -1.99 -6.95 1.66
N ALA A 12 -0.89 -7.23 2.36
CA ALA A 12 -0.60 -6.59 3.65
C ALA A 12 -0.42 -5.06 3.54
N ILE A 13 0.24 -4.57 2.48
CA ILE A 13 0.39 -3.12 2.25
C ILE A 13 -0.99 -2.48 2.02
N LEU A 14 -1.81 -3.07 1.16
CA LEU A 14 -3.15 -2.57 0.85
C LEU A 14 -4.06 -2.60 2.09
N ASP A 15 -3.97 -3.65 2.90
CA ASP A 15 -4.73 -3.77 4.15
C ASP A 15 -4.35 -2.67 5.14
N VAL A 16 -3.06 -2.38 5.33
CA VAL A 16 -2.60 -1.28 6.19
C VAL A 16 -3.12 0.06 5.67
N LEU A 17 -3.03 0.31 4.37
CA LEU A 17 -3.50 1.55 3.76
C LEU A 17 -5.02 1.73 3.86
N LYS A 18 -5.80 0.65 3.77
CA LYS A 18 -7.27 0.67 3.91
C LYS A 18 -7.74 0.80 5.37
N ARG A 19 -6.86 0.70 6.37
CA ARG A 19 -7.25 0.88 7.79
C ARG A 19 -7.87 2.26 7.99
N GLY A 20 -9.04 2.29 8.62
CA GLY A 20 -9.79 3.52 8.87
C GLY A 20 -10.70 3.97 7.73
N ARG A 21 -10.79 3.24 6.61
CA ARG A 21 -11.69 3.56 5.48
C ARG A 21 -13.16 3.74 5.89
N GLU A 22 -13.63 2.99 6.88
CA GLU A 22 -15.00 3.05 7.40
C GLU A 22 -15.16 4.01 8.60
N SER A 23 -14.14 4.83 8.89
CA SER A 23 -14.12 5.78 10.02
C SER A 23 -14.26 7.23 9.52
N ASP A 24 -14.61 8.15 10.43
CA ASP A 24 -14.73 9.59 10.15
C ASP A 24 -13.36 10.32 10.04
N GLY A 25 -12.26 9.61 10.26
CA GLY A 25 -10.90 10.15 10.21
C GLY A 25 -10.22 10.03 8.84
N PRO A 26 -9.09 10.74 8.62
CA PRO A 26 -8.29 10.54 7.42
C PRO A 26 -7.72 9.11 7.37
N TRP A 27 -7.74 8.50 6.19
CA TRP A 27 -7.22 7.16 5.93
C TRP A 27 -6.43 7.13 4.61
N GLY A 28 -5.83 6.00 4.27
CA GLY A 28 -5.24 5.80 2.95
C GLY A 28 -3.85 6.38 2.77
N ILE A 29 -3.21 6.92 3.82
CA ILE A 29 -1.88 7.53 3.70
C ILE A 29 -0.92 6.90 4.69
N ALA A 30 0.25 6.46 4.22
CA ALA A 30 1.30 5.90 5.06
C ALA A 30 2.70 6.14 4.48
N THR A 31 3.70 6.29 5.35
CA THR A 31 5.10 6.27 4.92
C THR A 31 5.56 4.82 4.71
N LYS A 32 6.58 4.62 3.87
CA LYS A 32 7.26 3.32 3.77
C LYS A 32 7.70 2.78 5.14
N GLY A 33 8.19 3.65 6.02
CA GLY A 33 8.62 3.26 7.37
C GLY A 33 7.48 2.63 8.16
N TYR A 34 6.33 3.32 8.21
CA TYR A 34 5.13 2.81 8.86
C TYR A 34 4.65 1.48 8.27
N LEU A 35 4.67 1.34 6.93
CA LEU A 35 4.27 0.09 6.28
C LEU A 35 5.20 -1.08 6.62
N VAL A 36 6.50 -0.83 6.79
CA VAL A 36 7.45 -1.86 7.25
C VAL A 36 7.10 -2.31 8.67
N ASP A 37 6.85 -1.35 9.57
CA ASP A 37 6.57 -1.64 10.97
C ASP A 37 5.24 -2.42 11.12
N GLU A 38 4.19 -2.01 10.39
CA GLU A 38 2.85 -2.60 10.50
C GLU A 38 2.68 -3.93 9.77
N THR A 39 3.40 -4.14 8.66
CA THR A 39 3.28 -5.39 7.90
C THR A 39 4.24 -6.47 8.37
N GLY A 40 5.29 -6.11 9.12
CA GLY A 40 6.35 -7.03 9.55
C GLY A 40 7.26 -7.53 8.41
N TYR A 41 7.02 -7.10 7.16
CA TYR A 41 7.88 -7.45 6.03
C TYR A 41 9.16 -6.62 6.02
N SER A 42 10.22 -7.18 5.41
CA SER A 42 11.48 -6.47 5.29
C SER A 42 11.35 -5.17 4.49
N ARG A 43 12.15 -4.17 4.83
CA ARG A 43 12.19 -2.87 4.14
C ARG A 43 12.35 -3.00 2.62
N ASN A 44 13.17 -3.95 2.16
CA ASN A 44 13.37 -4.20 0.74
C ASN A 44 12.12 -4.77 0.07
N SER A 45 11.42 -5.70 0.74
CA SER A 45 10.18 -6.27 0.22
C SER A 45 9.10 -5.21 0.09
N VAL A 46 8.89 -4.41 1.14
CA VAL A 46 7.91 -3.32 1.12
C VAL A 46 8.25 -2.29 0.03
N TYR A 47 9.52 -1.90 -0.10
CA TYR A 47 9.95 -0.98 -1.16
C TYR A 47 9.65 -1.52 -2.56
N ASN A 48 10.09 -2.74 -2.86
CA ASN A 48 9.90 -3.34 -4.19
C ASN A 48 8.42 -3.51 -4.53
N ARG A 49 7.59 -3.85 -3.54
CA ARG A 49 6.15 -3.98 -3.77
C ARG A 49 5.44 -2.65 -3.92
N LEU A 50 5.84 -1.60 -3.19
CA LEU A 50 5.31 -0.25 -3.40
C LEU A 50 5.60 0.26 -4.82
N GLU A 51 6.78 0.03 -5.39
CA GLU A 51 7.09 0.37 -6.78
C GLU A 51 6.18 -0.36 -7.77
N VAL A 52 5.88 -1.64 -7.52
CA VAL A 52 4.98 -2.42 -8.38
C VAL A 52 3.53 -1.96 -8.25
N LEU A 53 3.05 -1.70 -7.03
CA LEU A 53 1.69 -1.20 -6.79
C LEU A 53 1.50 0.21 -7.37
N GLU A 54 2.52 1.06 -7.30
CA GLU A 54 2.51 2.40 -7.90
C GLU A 54 2.49 2.32 -9.42
N ALA A 55 3.36 1.51 -10.02
CA ALA A 55 3.38 1.29 -11.48
C ALA A 55 2.04 0.73 -12.01
N ARG A 56 1.26 0.04 -11.18
CA ARG A 56 -0.08 -0.47 -11.48
C ARG A 56 -1.21 0.49 -11.12
N GLY A 57 -0.92 1.63 -10.50
CA GLY A 57 -1.91 2.65 -10.14
C GLY A 57 -2.76 2.33 -8.91
N HIS A 58 -2.31 1.41 -8.04
CA HIS A 58 -3.03 1.07 -6.80
C HIS A 58 -2.63 1.94 -5.62
N VAL A 59 -1.42 2.49 -5.66
CA VAL A 59 -0.91 3.50 -4.73
C VAL A 59 -0.21 4.60 -5.51
N LYS A 60 0.08 5.74 -4.87
CA LYS A 60 0.85 6.82 -5.48
C LYS A 60 1.82 7.44 -4.47
N LEU A 61 3.07 7.66 -4.87
CA LEU A 61 4.03 8.42 -4.09
C LEU A 61 3.68 9.91 -4.13
N ILE A 62 3.30 10.48 -2.99
CA ILE A 62 2.92 11.90 -2.88
C ILE A 62 3.99 12.76 -2.21
N HIS A 63 4.98 12.14 -1.57
CA HIS A 63 6.13 12.84 -1.02
C HIS A 63 7.38 11.97 -1.05
N GLU A 64 8.32 12.33 -1.93
CA GLU A 64 9.50 11.52 -2.23
C GLU A 64 10.44 11.34 -1.03
N SER A 65 10.72 12.41 -0.28
CA SER A 65 11.76 12.39 0.75
C SER A 65 11.41 11.50 1.95
N THR A 66 10.14 11.44 2.34
CA THR A 66 9.67 10.54 3.41
C THR A 66 9.12 9.23 2.86
N ARG A 67 9.04 9.09 1.52
CA ARG A 67 8.37 7.97 0.85
C ARG A 67 6.95 7.81 1.38
N LEU A 68 6.16 8.88 1.32
CA LEU A 68 4.75 8.91 1.70
C LEU A 68 3.89 8.48 0.52
N PHE A 69 3.04 7.48 0.73
CA PHE A 69 2.15 6.93 -0.28
C PHE A 69 0.70 7.19 0.08
N GLU A 70 -0.11 7.47 -0.93
CA GLU A 70 -1.57 7.44 -0.85
C GLU A 70 -2.12 6.18 -1.52
N PHE A 71 -3.19 5.64 -0.96
CA PHE A 71 -4.04 4.62 -1.56
C PHE A 71 -4.85 5.22 -2.70
N VAL A 72 -4.93 4.51 -3.83
CA VAL A 72 -5.71 4.91 -5.00
C VAL A 72 -6.83 3.92 -5.28
N SER A 73 -6.49 2.63 -5.38
CA SER A 73 -7.45 1.57 -5.69
C SER A 73 -7.02 0.24 -5.09
N ASP A 74 -7.99 -0.64 -4.86
CA ASP A 74 -7.72 -2.01 -4.47
C ASP A 74 -8.11 -2.96 -5.61
N PRO A 75 -7.15 -3.66 -6.24
CA PRO A 75 -7.45 -4.60 -7.32
C PRO A 75 -8.24 -5.84 -6.85
N ARG A 76 -8.45 -6.02 -5.53
CA ARG A 76 -9.29 -7.08 -4.95
C ARG A 76 -10.78 -6.72 -4.91
N ASP A 77 -11.11 -5.45 -5.11
CA ASP A 77 -12.50 -4.95 -5.11
C ASP A 77 -13.15 -5.05 -6.52
N GLU A 78 -12.46 -5.61 -7.53
CA GLU A 78 -12.91 -5.80 -8.93
C GLU A 78 -13.43 -7.22 -9.26
#